data_AF-A0AAD8SKF1-F1
#
_entry.id   AF-A0AAD8SKF1-F1
#
_cell.length_a   1.000
_cell.length_b   1.000
_cell.length_c   1.000
_cell.angle_alpha   90.00
_cell.angle_beta   90.00
_cell.angle_gamma   90.00
#
_symmetry.space_group_name_H-M   'P 1'
#
loop_
_entity.id
_entity.type
_entity.pdbx_description
1 polymer ?
#
loop_
_entity_poly.entity_id
_entity_poly.type
_entity_poly.pdbx_seq_one_letter_code
_entity_poly.pdbx_strand_id
1 'polypeptide(L)'
;MGVRRRCRREVNSRAMVVGRREEEEEWRRYLAPERFEVLAHLEPWAEAHMLPLLKPADEAWQPSDLLPDAAALGADGFHQACLDLRARAEGVLDAQLVCLVGNMVTEEALPTYQSMSNRFEATRDATGADGTAWARWIRGWSAEENRHGDVLSRYMSLSGRLDMRQVERTVHRLIASGMAMHAPASSYHGFVYVAFQERATSISHGNMARQVGAHGDASLARICGAIAADEKRHEAAYSRVVAKLFELDPDATVRAMAYIGT
;
A
#
# COMPACT_ATOMS: atom_id res chain seq x y z
N MET A 1 12.26 50.81 -26.79
CA MET A 1 12.02 49.38 -27.11
C MET A 1 11.25 48.76 -25.95
N GLY A 2 10.12 48.08 -26.17
CA GLY A 2 9.25 47.65 -25.05
C GLY A 2 8.26 46.50 -25.30
N VAL A 3 8.40 45.72 -26.39
CA VAL A 3 7.42 44.66 -26.75
C VAL A 3 8.15 43.35 -27.10
N ARG A 4 8.41 42.48 -26.11
CA ARG A 4 8.85 41.08 -26.33
C ARG A 4 8.81 40.10 -25.13
N ARG A 5 8.14 40.42 -24.00
CA ARG A 5 8.08 39.53 -22.81
C ARG A 5 6.72 38.89 -22.47
N ARG A 6 5.61 39.30 -23.09
CA ARG A 6 4.26 38.78 -22.75
C ARG A 6 3.98 37.39 -23.37
N CYS A 7 4.13 37.28 -24.69
CA CYS A 7 3.79 36.10 -25.49
C CYS A 7 4.44 34.77 -24.99
N ARG A 8 5.67 34.79 -24.46
CA ARG A 8 6.37 33.58 -24.00
C ARG A 8 5.75 32.92 -22.76
N ARG A 9 4.95 33.64 -21.94
CA ARG A 9 4.19 33.04 -20.83
C ARG A 9 2.86 32.44 -21.32
N GLU A 10 2.19 33.12 -22.22
CA GLU A 10 0.88 32.70 -22.77
C GLU A 10 0.99 31.40 -23.59
N VAL A 11 2.06 31.24 -24.39
CA VAL A 11 2.32 29.99 -25.12
C VAL A 11 2.57 28.81 -24.18
N ASN A 12 3.34 28.99 -23.11
CA ASN A 12 3.65 27.92 -22.15
C ASN A 12 2.40 27.50 -21.36
N SER A 13 1.57 28.47 -20.94
CA SER A 13 0.28 28.22 -20.31
C SER A 13 -0.66 27.45 -21.26
N ARG A 14 -0.73 27.83 -22.54
CA ARG A 14 -1.58 27.14 -23.52
C ARG A 14 -1.12 25.71 -23.79
N ALA A 15 0.18 25.45 -23.86
CA ALA A 15 0.73 24.10 -24.01
C ALA A 15 0.38 23.21 -22.81
N MET A 16 0.55 23.71 -21.58
CA MET A 16 0.17 22.99 -20.36
C MET A 16 -1.35 22.70 -20.25
N VAL A 17 -2.19 23.60 -20.75
CA VAL A 17 -3.66 23.40 -20.79
C VAL A 17 -4.07 22.41 -21.89
N VAL A 18 -3.35 22.36 -23.02
CA VAL A 18 -3.58 21.36 -24.08
C VAL A 18 -3.16 19.97 -23.60
N GLY A 19 -1.93 19.79 -23.09
CA GLY A 19 -1.46 18.49 -22.61
C GLY A 19 -2.35 17.91 -21.51
N ARG A 20 -2.74 18.72 -20.51
CA ARG A 20 -3.68 18.29 -19.45
C ARG A 20 -5.06 17.90 -19.99
N ARG A 21 -5.50 18.52 -21.09
CA ARG A 21 -6.76 18.16 -21.74
C ARG A 21 -6.64 16.86 -22.55
N GLU A 22 -5.51 16.64 -23.20
CA GLU A 22 -5.19 15.39 -23.91
C GLU A 22 -5.09 14.22 -22.91
N GLU A 23 -4.46 14.44 -21.76
CA GLU A 23 -4.47 13.55 -20.59
C GLU A 23 -5.91 13.29 -20.09
N GLU A 24 -6.75 14.32 -19.92
CA GLU A 24 -8.16 14.14 -19.52
C GLU A 24 -9.01 13.37 -20.54
N GLU A 25 -8.77 13.57 -21.83
CA GLU A 25 -9.47 12.87 -22.92
C GLU A 25 -8.97 11.43 -23.10
N GLU A 26 -7.73 11.13 -22.71
CA GLU A 26 -7.28 9.73 -22.51
C GLU A 26 -7.85 9.13 -21.21
N TRP A 27 -7.88 9.86 -20.08
CA TRP A 27 -8.46 9.43 -18.79
C TRP A 27 -9.86 8.85 -18.96
N ARG A 28 -10.68 9.47 -19.80
CA ARG A 28 -12.07 9.05 -20.07
C ARG A 28 -12.16 7.75 -20.88
N ARG A 29 -11.17 7.40 -21.70
CA ARG A 29 -11.15 6.13 -22.47
C ARG A 29 -11.02 4.91 -21.57
N TYR A 30 -10.43 5.06 -20.39
CA TYR A 30 -10.36 3.99 -19.38
C TYR A 30 -11.64 3.83 -18.56
N LEU A 31 -12.66 4.66 -18.81
CA LEU A 31 -13.99 4.59 -18.22
C LEU A 31 -15.06 4.25 -19.29
N ALA A 32 -14.63 3.73 -20.43
CA ALA A 32 -15.51 3.28 -21.51
C ALA A 32 -16.06 1.87 -21.19
N PRO A 33 -17.34 1.55 -21.54
CA PRO A 33 -17.99 0.30 -21.13
C PRO A 33 -17.22 -0.97 -21.49
N GLU A 34 -16.54 -0.99 -22.64
CA GLU A 34 -15.78 -2.12 -23.15
C GLU A 34 -14.65 -2.55 -22.19
N ARG A 35 -14.04 -1.58 -21.47
CA ARG A 35 -13.01 -1.87 -20.47
C ARG A 35 -13.58 -2.32 -19.12
N PHE A 36 -14.81 -1.92 -18.80
CA PHE A 36 -15.54 -2.48 -17.66
C PHE A 36 -16.00 -3.91 -17.93
N GLU A 37 -16.40 -4.21 -19.17
CA GLU A 37 -16.73 -5.58 -19.60
C GLU A 37 -15.51 -6.51 -19.49
N VAL A 38 -14.30 -6.08 -19.89
CA VAL A 38 -13.07 -6.88 -19.69
C VAL A 38 -12.86 -7.22 -18.20
N LEU A 39 -13.06 -6.25 -17.30
CA LEU A 39 -12.87 -6.44 -15.85
C LEU A 39 -13.96 -7.33 -15.23
N ALA A 40 -15.20 -7.25 -15.74
CA ALA A 40 -16.29 -8.15 -15.33
C ALA A 40 -16.04 -9.60 -15.79
N HIS A 41 -15.60 -9.81 -17.03
CA HIS A 41 -15.25 -11.15 -17.54
C HIS A 41 -14.03 -11.76 -16.82
N LEU A 42 -13.19 -10.94 -16.17
CA LEU A 42 -12.09 -11.39 -15.33
C LEU A 42 -12.48 -11.77 -13.90
N GLU A 43 -13.71 -11.53 -13.45
CA GLU A 43 -14.13 -11.78 -12.06
C GLU A 43 -14.01 -13.27 -11.64
N PRO A 44 -14.42 -14.27 -12.45
CA PRO A 44 -14.17 -15.69 -12.15
C PRO A 44 -12.69 -16.08 -12.24
N TRP A 45 -11.88 -15.36 -13.03
CA TRP A 45 -10.44 -15.57 -13.08
C TRP A 45 -9.78 -15.02 -11.81
N ALA A 46 -10.23 -13.87 -11.29
CA ALA A 46 -9.75 -13.30 -10.03
C ALA A 46 -10.12 -14.19 -8.83
N GLU A 47 -11.33 -14.77 -8.83
CA GLU A 47 -11.71 -15.80 -7.85
C GLU A 47 -10.73 -16.99 -7.83
N ALA A 48 -10.35 -17.50 -9.00
CA ALA A 48 -9.46 -18.66 -9.11
C ALA A 48 -7.96 -18.35 -8.91
N HIS A 49 -7.49 -17.11 -9.16
CA HIS A 49 -6.06 -16.78 -9.23
C HIS A 49 -5.57 -15.66 -8.29
N MET A 50 -6.48 -14.88 -7.70
CA MET A 50 -6.16 -13.87 -6.68
C MET A 50 -6.60 -14.30 -5.29
N LEU A 51 -7.88 -14.65 -5.09
CA LEU A 51 -8.38 -14.99 -3.74
C LEU A 51 -7.55 -16.09 -3.01
N PRO A 52 -7.03 -17.15 -3.68
CA PRO A 52 -6.15 -18.14 -3.04
C PRO A 52 -4.75 -17.64 -2.66
N LEU A 53 -4.43 -16.36 -2.91
CA LEU A 53 -3.22 -15.72 -2.39
C LEU A 53 -3.45 -15.05 -1.03
N LEU A 54 -4.69 -14.85 -0.60
CA LEU A 54 -5.04 -14.42 0.76
C LEU A 54 -4.91 -15.60 1.74
N LYS A 55 -4.52 -15.34 2.98
CA LYS A 55 -4.46 -16.32 4.07
C LYS A 55 -5.79 -16.33 4.83
N PRO A 56 -6.33 -17.51 5.19
CA PRO A 56 -7.37 -17.63 6.21
C PRO A 56 -6.92 -16.97 7.53
N ALA A 57 -7.85 -16.39 8.29
CA ALA A 57 -7.52 -15.69 9.54
C ALA A 57 -6.83 -16.61 10.58
N ASP A 58 -7.21 -17.89 10.60
CA ASP A 58 -6.64 -18.93 11.47
C ASP A 58 -5.22 -19.39 11.04
N GLU A 59 -4.79 -19.04 9.81
CA GLU A 59 -3.44 -19.31 9.27
C GLU A 59 -2.58 -18.04 9.16
N ALA A 60 -3.18 -16.85 9.28
CA ALA A 60 -2.51 -15.58 9.22
C ALA A 60 -1.85 -15.23 10.57
N TRP A 61 -0.58 -14.81 10.53
CA TRP A 61 0.09 -14.28 11.72
C TRP A 61 -0.67 -13.06 12.25
N GLN A 62 -0.73 -12.94 13.57
CA GLN A 62 -1.34 -11.81 14.26
C GLN A 62 -0.27 -10.97 14.97
N PRO A 63 -0.51 -9.67 15.24
CA PRO A 63 0.45 -8.81 15.95
C PRO A 63 0.92 -9.38 17.30
N SER A 64 0.09 -10.19 17.97
CA SER A 64 0.41 -10.94 19.19
C SER A 64 1.56 -11.93 19.04
N ASP A 65 1.77 -12.50 17.86
CA ASP A 65 2.72 -13.60 17.64
C ASP A 65 4.17 -13.10 17.48
N LEU A 66 4.31 -11.77 17.39
CA LEU A 66 5.53 -11.03 17.09
C LEU A 66 5.88 -10.00 18.19
N LEU A 67 5.03 -9.85 19.21
CA LEU A 67 5.14 -8.90 20.31
C LEU A 67 4.98 -9.60 21.67
N PRO A 68 5.38 -8.97 22.79
CA PRO A 68 5.04 -9.46 24.13
C PRO A 68 3.51 -9.49 24.34
N ASP A 69 2.96 -10.64 24.72
CA ASP A 69 1.56 -10.77 25.14
C ASP A 69 1.46 -10.95 26.67
N ALA A 70 0.61 -10.14 27.30
CA ALA A 70 0.36 -10.19 28.74
C ALA A 70 -0.51 -11.39 29.17
N ALA A 71 -1.35 -11.94 28.27
CA ALA A 71 -2.19 -13.09 28.60
C ALA A 71 -1.36 -14.39 28.64
N ALA A 72 -0.47 -14.60 27.68
CA ALA A 72 0.41 -15.77 27.62
C ALA A 72 1.59 -15.72 28.61
N LEU A 73 2.16 -14.54 28.87
CA LEU A 73 3.37 -14.39 29.71
C LEU A 73 3.09 -14.07 31.19
N GLY A 74 1.87 -13.63 31.53
CA GLY A 74 1.57 -13.05 32.83
C GLY A 74 2.29 -11.72 33.08
N ALA A 75 2.03 -11.08 34.23
CA ALA A 75 2.53 -9.73 34.51
C ALA A 75 4.07 -9.62 34.51
N ASP A 76 4.76 -10.50 35.24
CA ASP A 76 6.22 -10.46 35.36
C ASP A 76 6.92 -10.85 34.06
N GLY A 77 6.41 -11.87 33.36
CA GLY A 77 6.94 -12.31 32.07
C GLY A 77 6.75 -11.27 30.97
N PHE A 78 5.59 -10.60 30.94
CA PHE A 78 5.34 -9.47 30.04
C PHE A 78 6.26 -8.29 30.35
N HIS A 79 6.46 -7.97 31.64
CA HIS A 79 7.39 -6.92 32.06
C HIS A 79 8.82 -7.20 31.58
N GLN A 80 9.34 -8.40 31.80
CA GLN A 80 10.67 -8.79 31.32
C GLN A 80 10.76 -8.76 29.78
N ALA A 81 9.77 -9.30 29.07
CA ALA A 81 9.76 -9.28 27.61
C ALA A 81 9.71 -7.85 27.02
N CYS A 82 9.07 -6.90 27.72
CA CYS A 82 9.12 -5.48 27.38
C CYS A 82 10.51 -4.86 27.61
N LEU A 83 11.21 -5.21 28.71
CA LEU A 83 12.59 -4.78 28.95
C LEU A 83 13.54 -5.34 27.87
N ASP A 84 13.40 -6.61 27.53
CA ASP A 84 14.23 -7.28 26.52
C ASP A 84 14.01 -6.67 25.12
N LEU A 85 12.77 -6.29 24.78
CA LEU A 85 12.45 -5.57 23.54
C LEU A 85 13.15 -4.21 23.50
N ARG A 86 13.11 -3.44 24.59
CA ARG A 86 13.75 -2.13 24.69
C ARG A 86 15.27 -2.23 24.59
N ALA A 87 15.89 -3.20 25.26
CA ALA A 87 17.32 -3.45 25.20
C ALA A 87 17.81 -3.83 23.78
N ARG A 88 16.98 -4.53 22.98
CA ARG A 88 17.27 -4.73 21.55
C ARG A 88 17.06 -3.46 20.73
N ALA A 89 15.97 -2.74 21.00
CA ALA A 89 15.63 -1.50 20.29
C ALA A 89 16.67 -0.39 20.48
N GLU A 90 17.47 -0.40 21.55
CA GLU A 90 18.64 0.48 21.73
C GLU A 90 19.70 0.32 20.61
N GLY A 91 19.86 -0.88 20.04
CA GLY A 91 20.79 -1.13 18.93
C GLY A 91 20.36 -0.53 17.58
N VAL A 92 19.10 -0.14 17.42
CA VAL A 92 18.57 0.40 16.16
C VAL A 92 19.03 1.85 15.98
N LEU A 93 19.54 2.18 14.78
CA LEU A 93 20.08 3.51 14.47
C LEU A 93 18.95 4.53 14.22
N ASP A 94 19.16 5.80 14.56
CA ASP A 94 18.11 6.82 14.38
C ASP A 94 17.66 6.99 12.91
N ALA A 95 18.57 6.82 11.95
CA ALA A 95 18.23 6.80 10.53
C ALA A 95 17.29 5.63 10.16
N GLN A 96 17.43 4.48 10.82
CA GLN A 96 16.56 3.31 10.65
C GLN A 96 15.21 3.53 11.32
N LEU A 97 15.19 4.17 12.50
CA LEU A 97 13.94 4.58 13.16
C LEU A 97 13.15 5.59 12.32
N VAL A 98 13.80 6.53 11.63
CA VAL A 98 13.15 7.45 10.69
C VAL A 98 12.53 6.70 9.50
N CYS A 99 13.24 5.72 8.92
CA CYS A 99 12.66 4.86 7.88
C CYS A 99 11.48 4.02 8.41
N LEU A 100 11.59 3.47 9.62
CA LEU A 100 10.54 2.67 10.24
C LEU A 100 9.27 3.51 10.50
N VAL A 101 9.42 4.75 10.97
CA VAL A 101 8.33 5.73 11.09
C VAL A 101 7.72 6.03 9.73
N GLY A 102 8.53 6.14 8.67
CA GLY A 102 8.03 6.28 7.29
C GLY A 102 7.12 5.13 6.87
N ASN A 103 7.55 3.89 7.05
CA ASN A 103 6.74 2.69 6.74
C ASN A 103 5.47 2.67 7.59
N MET A 104 5.58 2.75 8.92
CA MET A 104 4.42 2.69 9.84
C MET A 104 3.37 3.77 9.57
N VAL A 105 3.79 5.02 9.30
CA VAL A 105 2.88 6.11 8.94
C VAL A 105 2.19 5.87 7.60
N THR A 106 2.82 5.10 6.70
CA THR A 106 2.21 4.61 5.46
C THR A 106 1.15 3.55 5.81
N GLU A 107 1.48 2.49 6.57
CA GLU A 107 0.52 1.42 6.88
C GLU A 107 -0.74 1.93 7.59
N GLU A 108 -0.58 2.79 8.61
CA GLU A 108 -1.68 3.38 9.38
C GLU A 108 -2.62 4.26 8.52
N ALA A 109 -2.21 4.67 7.32
CA ALA A 109 -3.04 5.40 6.38
C ALA A 109 -3.94 4.51 5.49
N LEU A 110 -3.99 3.20 5.74
CA LEU A 110 -4.87 2.19 5.11
C LEU A 110 -6.31 2.63 4.78
N PRO A 111 -7.05 3.41 5.60
CA PRO A 111 -8.37 3.91 5.22
C PRO A 111 -8.38 4.71 3.90
N THR A 112 -7.26 5.38 3.59
CA THR A 112 -7.03 6.07 2.31
C THR A 112 -6.89 5.07 1.15
N TYR A 113 -6.19 3.97 1.37
CA TYR A 113 -5.85 2.99 0.34
C TYR A 113 -7.05 2.12 -0.02
N GLN A 114 -7.80 1.64 0.98
CA GLN A 114 -9.09 0.97 0.76
C GLN A 114 -10.08 1.91 0.05
N SER A 115 -10.11 3.20 0.41
CA SER A 115 -10.93 4.20 -0.27
C SER A 115 -10.50 4.43 -1.72
N MET A 116 -9.21 4.36 -2.06
CA MET A 116 -8.73 4.45 -3.45
C MET A 116 -9.09 3.20 -4.25
N SER A 117 -8.90 2.00 -3.71
CA SER A 117 -9.31 0.74 -4.35
C SER A 117 -10.82 0.71 -4.64
N ASN A 118 -11.64 1.23 -3.73
CA ASN A 118 -13.09 1.37 -3.94
C ASN A 118 -13.52 2.49 -4.91
N ARG A 119 -12.57 3.19 -5.54
CA ARG A 119 -12.85 4.09 -6.68
C ARG A 119 -12.61 3.42 -8.03
N PHE A 120 -11.97 2.26 -8.09
CA PHE A 120 -11.72 1.55 -9.33
C PHE A 120 -13.06 1.02 -9.88
N GLU A 121 -13.55 1.62 -10.98
CA GLU A 121 -14.82 1.25 -11.59
C GLU A 121 -14.80 -0.22 -12.07
N ALA A 122 -15.98 -0.86 -12.10
CA ALA A 122 -16.15 -2.30 -12.32
C ALA A 122 -15.48 -3.27 -11.30
N THR A 123 -14.62 -2.79 -10.39
CA THR A 123 -13.89 -3.63 -9.42
C THR A 123 -13.99 -3.19 -7.96
N ARG A 124 -14.69 -2.08 -7.65
CA ARG A 124 -14.94 -1.62 -6.28
C ARG A 124 -15.90 -2.53 -5.50
N ASP A 125 -15.83 -2.49 -4.17
CA ASP A 125 -16.94 -2.91 -3.32
C ASP A 125 -18.07 -1.87 -3.38
N ALA A 126 -19.23 -2.26 -3.92
CA ALA A 126 -20.36 -1.35 -4.10
C ALA A 126 -21.24 -1.19 -2.84
N THR A 127 -21.07 -2.03 -1.82
CA THR A 127 -21.98 -2.07 -0.65
C THR A 127 -21.28 -2.14 0.71
N GLY A 128 -19.96 -2.34 0.73
CA GLY A 128 -19.18 -2.70 1.92
C GLY A 128 -19.23 -4.19 2.26
N ALA A 129 -20.00 -4.98 1.49
CA ALA A 129 -20.18 -6.41 1.66
C ALA A 129 -20.46 -7.13 0.31
N ASP A 130 -20.09 -6.52 -0.83
CA ASP A 130 -20.37 -7.07 -2.16
C ASP A 130 -19.72 -8.46 -2.33
N GLY A 131 -20.47 -9.37 -2.97
CA GLY A 131 -20.09 -10.77 -3.17
C GLY A 131 -19.10 -11.01 -4.30
N THR A 132 -18.84 -10.03 -5.17
CA THR A 132 -17.85 -10.17 -6.25
C THR A 132 -16.46 -10.53 -5.71
N ALA A 133 -15.69 -11.28 -6.49
CA ALA A 133 -14.30 -11.65 -6.17
C ALA A 133 -13.42 -10.41 -5.98
N TRP A 134 -13.66 -9.34 -6.74
CA TRP A 134 -12.97 -8.06 -6.59
C TRP A 134 -13.23 -7.40 -5.23
N ALA A 135 -14.49 -7.32 -4.79
CA ALA A 135 -14.84 -6.76 -3.49
C ALA A 135 -14.36 -7.64 -2.33
N ARG A 136 -14.46 -8.97 -2.47
CA ARG A 136 -13.86 -9.94 -1.55
C ARG A 136 -12.35 -9.77 -1.43
N TRP A 137 -11.64 -9.55 -2.55
CA TRP A 137 -10.21 -9.25 -2.54
C TRP A 137 -9.91 -7.95 -1.80
N ILE A 138 -10.60 -6.84 -2.11
CA ILE A 138 -10.36 -5.53 -1.45
C ILE A 138 -10.52 -5.65 0.07
N ARG A 139 -11.59 -6.29 0.55
CA ARG A 139 -11.81 -6.50 1.99
C ARG A 139 -10.77 -7.44 2.62
N GLY A 140 -10.41 -8.52 1.94
CA GLY A 140 -9.42 -9.49 2.41
C GLY A 140 -8.01 -8.91 2.50
N TRP A 141 -7.58 -8.19 1.46
CA TRP A 141 -6.35 -7.40 1.43
C TRP A 141 -6.33 -6.40 2.59
N SER A 142 -7.36 -5.56 2.74
CA SER A 142 -7.40 -4.59 3.86
C SER A 142 -7.36 -5.24 5.25
N ALA A 143 -7.92 -6.45 5.42
CA ALA A 143 -7.82 -7.20 6.67
C ALA A 143 -6.41 -7.76 6.92
N GLU A 144 -5.68 -8.11 5.86
CA GLU A 144 -4.26 -8.45 5.98
C GLU A 144 -3.41 -7.21 6.31
N GLU A 145 -3.60 -6.10 5.59
CA GLU A 145 -2.85 -4.85 5.76
C GLU A 145 -2.96 -4.23 7.16
N ASN A 146 -4.15 -4.26 7.77
CA ASN A 146 -4.39 -3.65 9.07
C ASN A 146 -3.37 -4.12 10.13
N ARG A 147 -2.96 -5.40 10.06
CA ARG A 147 -1.99 -6.00 11.00
C ARG A 147 -0.59 -5.38 10.88
N HIS A 148 -0.23 -4.82 9.72
CA HIS A 148 1.09 -4.20 9.47
C HIS A 148 1.25 -2.92 10.30
N GLY A 149 0.27 -2.01 10.19
CA GLY A 149 0.19 -0.81 11.03
C GLY A 149 0.13 -1.17 12.51
N ASP A 150 -0.77 -2.09 12.88
CA ASP A 150 -0.96 -2.53 14.26
C ASP A 150 0.35 -3.05 14.91
N VAL A 151 1.09 -3.95 14.24
CA VAL A 151 2.30 -4.53 14.82
C VAL A 151 3.46 -3.53 14.91
N LEU A 152 3.59 -2.63 13.93
CA LEU A 152 4.62 -1.58 13.94
C LEU A 152 4.31 -0.51 15.00
N SER A 153 3.08 -0.03 15.06
CA SER A 153 2.60 0.97 16.01
C SER A 153 2.79 0.53 17.47
N ARG A 154 2.46 -0.74 17.75
CA ARG A 154 2.68 -1.38 19.06
C ARG A 154 4.16 -1.61 19.35
N TYR A 155 4.98 -2.09 18.39
CA TYR A 155 6.43 -2.21 18.57
C TYR A 155 7.07 -0.86 18.92
N MET A 156 6.75 0.21 18.17
CA MET A 156 7.29 1.55 18.39
C MET A 156 6.95 2.06 19.80
N SER A 157 5.69 1.90 20.21
CA SER A 157 5.22 2.27 21.55
C SER A 157 5.99 1.53 22.65
N LEU A 158 6.22 0.22 22.50
CA LEU A 158 6.97 -0.58 23.47
C LEU A 158 8.48 -0.29 23.46
N SER A 159 9.05 0.10 22.31
CA SER A 159 10.49 0.39 22.17
C SER A 159 10.98 1.56 23.02
N GLY A 160 10.10 2.54 23.28
CA GLY A 160 10.47 3.80 23.96
C GLY A 160 11.46 4.68 23.17
N ARG A 161 11.74 4.39 21.90
CA ARG A 161 12.72 5.13 21.06
C ARG A 161 12.13 6.35 20.31
N LEU A 162 10.82 6.60 20.39
CA LEU A 162 10.11 7.54 19.51
C LEU A 162 9.10 8.42 20.28
N ASP A 163 8.92 9.68 19.84
CA ASP A 163 7.79 10.54 20.26
C ASP A 163 6.53 10.13 19.48
N MET A 164 5.85 9.09 19.97
CA MET A 164 4.62 8.55 19.38
C MET A 164 3.57 9.64 19.13
N ARG A 165 3.51 10.68 19.96
CA ARG A 165 2.56 11.78 19.79
C ARG A 165 2.82 12.61 18.52
N GLN A 166 4.02 12.64 17.96
CA GLN A 166 4.22 13.20 16.61
C GLN A 166 3.92 12.19 15.50
N VAL A 167 4.18 10.90 15.73
CA VAL A 167 3.85 9.81 14.79
C VAL A 167 2.33 9.76 14.56
N GLU A 168 1.55 9.62 15.63
CA GLU A 168 0.08 9.68 15.65
C GLU A 168 -0.46 10.94 14.96
N ARG A 169 0.12 12.11 15.26
CA ARG A 169 -0.27 13.39 14.62
C ARG A 169 0.12 13.46 13.15
N THR A 170 1.05 12.64 12.69
CA THR A 170 1.45 12.55 11.28
C THR A 170 0.54 11.59 10.53
N VAL A 171 0.21 10.42 11.11
CA VAL A 171 -0.87 9.53 10.65
C VAL A 171 -2.19 10.29 10.47
N HIS A 172 -2.64 10.99 11.52
CA HIS A 172 -3.88 11.78 11.48
C HIS A 172 -3.88 12.82 10.34
N ARG A 173 -2.74 13.52 10.14
CA ARG A 173 -2.60 14.49 9.03
C ARG A 173 -2.60 13.83 7.66
N LEU A 174 -1.96 12.67 7.51
CA LEU A 174 -1.90 11.95 6.25
C LEU A 174 -3.30 11.46 5.84
N ILE A 175 -4.01 10.79 6.74
CA ILE A 175 -5.40 10.36 6.51
C ILE A 175 -6.31 11.56 6.20
N ALA A 176 -6.20 12.65 6.97
CA ALA A 176 -7.01 13.86 6.75
C ALA A 176 -6.65 14.64 5.46
N SER A 177 -5.45 14.43 4.90
CA SER A 177 -5.05 15.00 3.60
C SER A 177 -5.42 14.08 2.43
N GLY A 178 -5.47 12.76 2.68
CA GLY A 178 -5.63 11.73 1.68
C GLY A 178 -4.45 11.65 0.69
N MET A 179 -4.65 10.89 -0.39
CA MET A 179 -3.71 10.79 -1.51
C MET A 179 -4.45 11.05 -2.82
N ALA A 180 -3.82 11.82 -3.73
CA ALA A 180 -4.32 12.06 -5.07
C ALA A 180 -3.67 11.08 -6.07
N MET A 181 -4.40 10.06 -6.48
CA MET A 181 -4.02 9.18 -7.59
C MET A 181 -4.33 9.83 -8.95
N HIS A 182 -3.46 9.64 -9.94
CA HIS A 182 -3.71 10.02 -11.33
C HIS A 182 -4.72 9.04 -11.97
N ALA A 183 -5.68 9.51 -12.80
CA ALA A 183 -6.78 8.69 -13.52
C ALA A 183 -7.40 7.97 -12.16
N PRO A 184 -8.01 8.67 -11.18
CA PRO A 184 -8.36 8.09 -9.86
C PRO A 184 -9.59 7.17 -9.85
N ALA A 185 -9.90 6.51 -10.98
CA ALA A 185 -11.06 5.64 -11.18
C ALA A 185 -10.83 4.45 -12.14
N SER A 186 -9.65 4.33 -12.77
CA SER A 186 -9.36 3.21 -13.69
C SER A 186 -8.63 2.10 -12.95
N SER A 187 -9.22 0.91 -12.95
CA SER A 187 -8.61 -0.31 -12.41
C SER A 187 -7.34 -0.71 -13.18
N TYR A 188 -7.20 -0.36 -14.46
CA TYR A 188 -5.97 -0.62 -15.23
C TYR A 188 -4.77 0.09 -14.57
N HIS A 189 -4.88 1.39 -14.36
CA HIS A 189 -3.85 2.19 -13.70
C HIS A 189 -3.75 1.86 -12.21
N GLY A 190 -4.89 1.62 -11.56
CA GLY A 190 -4.96 1.21 -10.15
C GLY A 190 -4.17 -0.08 -9.89
N PHE A 191 -4.34 -1.11 -10.72
CA PHE A 191 -3.62 -2.38 -10.57
C PHE A 191 -2.14 -2.27 -10.92
N VAL A 192 -1.74 -1.46 -11.91
CA VAL A 192 -0.31 -1.17 -12.15
C VAL A 192 0.29 -0.40 -10.97
N TYR A 193 -0.43 0.60 -10.44
CA TYR A 193 0.01 1.40 -9.30
C TYR A 193 0.19 0.55 -8.04
N VAL A 194 -0.80 -0.28 -7.69
CA VAL A 194 -0.68 -1.14 -6.52
C VAL A 194 0.40 -2.21 -6.75
N ALA A 195 0.48 -2.85 -7.91
CA ALA A 195 1.58 -3.78 -8.23
C ALA A 195 2.99 -3.14 -8.08
N PHE A 196 3.13 -1.84 -8.35
CA PHE A 196 4.37 -1.10 -8.12
C PHE A 196 4.61 -0.81 -6.63
N GLN A 197 3.57 -0.38 -5.90
CA GLN A 197 3.69 -0.06 -4.46
C GLN A 197 4.02 -1.30 -3.63
N GLU A 198 3.26 -2.39 -3.77
CA GLU A 198 3.45 -3.68 -3.08
C GLU A 198 4.89 -4.22 -3.20
N ARG A 199 5.50 -3.97 -4.37
CA ARG A 199 6.91 -4.29 -4.62
C ARG A 199 7.85 -3.34 -3.89
N ALA A 200 7.56 -2.04 -3.87
CA ALA A 200 8.37 -1.03 -3.21
C ALA A 200 8.35 -1.17 -1.67
N THR A 201 7.20 -1.48 -1.10
CA THR A 201 6.97 -1.75 0.33
C THR A 201 7.59 -3.09 0.75
N SER A 202 7.36 -4.18 0.00
CA SER A 202 8.06 -5.47 0.22
C SER A 202 9.59 -5.32 0.19
N ILE A 203 10.13 -4.48 -0.71
CA ILE A 203 11.55 -4.12 -0.73
C ILE A 203 11.93 -3.27 0.49
N SER A 204 11.13 -2.28 0.90
CA SER A 204 11.39 -1.42 2.06
C SER A 204 11.48 -2.24 3.36
N HIS A 205 10.43 -2.99 3.70
CA HIS A 205 10.39 -3.84 4.89
C HIS A 205 11.40 -4.97 4.82
N GLY A 206 11.56 -5.61 3.65
CA GLY A 206 12.57 -6.64 3.45
C GLY A 206 14.01 -6.11 3.64
N ASN A 207 14.29 -4.88 3.23
CA ASN A 207 15.56 -4.20 3.51
C ASN A 207 15.70 -3.87 5.00
N MET A 208 14.65 -3.35 5.63
CA MET A 208 14.66 -3.00 7.04
C MET A 208 14.93 -4.22 7.92
N ALA A 209 14.25 -5.34 7.65
CA ALA A 209 14.41 -6.60 8.36
C ALA A 209 15.88 -7.09 8.40
N ARG A 210 16.58 -7.00 7.26
CA ARG A 210 18.00 -7.40 7.17
C ARG A 210 18.92 -6.44 7.92
N GLN A 211 18.61 -5.14 7.94
CA GLN A 211 19.41 -4.14 8.65
C GLN A 211 19.26 -4.26 10.17
N VAL A 212 18.04 -4.22 10.71
CA VAL A 212 17.84 -4.26 12.18
C VAL A 212 18.25 -5.62 12.78
N GLY A 213 18.11 -6.71 12.02
CA GLY A 213 18.64 -8.02 12.40
C GLY A 213 20.16 -8.03 12.52
N ALA A 214 20.88 -7.31 11.65
CA ALA A 214 22.33 -7.14 11.75
C ALA A 214 22.76 -6.22 12.90
N HIS A 215 21.86 -5.37 13.41
CA HIS A 215 22.07 -4.54 14.61
C HIS A 215 21.50 -5.16 15.90
N GLY A 216 21.01 -6.40 15.86
CA GLY A 216 20.65 -7.19 17.03
C GLY A 216 19.15 -7.24 17.39
N ASP A 217 18.28 -6.44 16.77
CA ASP A 217 16.83 -6.58 17.00
C ASP A 217 16.19 -7.63 16.08
N ALA A 218 16.37 -8.89 16.49
CA ALA A 218 15.70 -10.04 15.90
C ALA A 218 14.15 -10.00 16.02
N SER A 219 13.59 -9.18 16.92
CA SER A 219 12.15 -8.99 17.06
C SER A 219 11.62 -8.13 15.92
N LEU A 220 12.22 -6.96 15.71
CA LEU A 220 11.86 -6.07 14.60
C LEU A 220 12.20 -6.70 13.24
N ALA A 221 13.28 -7.48 13.16
CA ALA A 221 13.62 -8.25 11.96
C ALA A 221 12.52 -9.27 11.59
N ARG A 222 11.93 -9.95 12.58
CA ARG A 222 10.78 -10.84 12.36
C ARG A 222 9.52 -10.07 11.93
N ILE A 223 9.26 -8.90 12.53
CA ILE A 223 8.10 -8.06 12.18
C ILE A 223 8.18 -7.58 10.72
N CYS A 224 9.25 -6.89 10.34
CA CYS A 224 9.42 -6.42 8.96
C CYS A 224 9.53 -7.58 7.96
N GLY A 225 10.07 -8.74 8.37
CA GLY A 225 10.11 -9.95 7.55
C GLY A 225 8.74 -10.59 7.31
N ALA A 226 7.83 -10.55 8.29
CA ALA A 226 6.47 -11.04 8.17
C ALA A 226 5.62 -10.15 7.26
N ILE A 227 5.72 -8.83 7.43
CA ILE A 227 5.08 -7.84 6.55
C ILE A 227 5.55 -8.03 5.10
N ALA A 228 6.87 -7.97 4.85
CA ALA A 228 7.43 -8.12 3.50
C ALA A 228 7.04 -9.43 2.77
N ALA A 229 6.68 -10.48 3.51
CA ALA A 229 6.21 -11.76 2.98
C ALA A 229 4.70 -11.78 2.65
N ASP A 230 3.91 -10.87 3.21
CA ASP A 230 2.52 -10.64 2.88
C ASP A 230 2.41 -9.76 1.62
N GLU A 231 3.12 -8.63 1.62
CA GLU A 231 3.23 -7.70 0.50
C GLU A 231 3.73 -8.38 -0.79
N LYS A 232 4.57 -9.40 -0.65
CA LYS A 232 5.03 -10.21 -1.80
C LYS A 232 3.93 -11.13 -2.39
N ARG A 233 2.94 -11.54 -1.60
CA ARG A 233 1.74 -12.24 -2.10
C ARG A 233 0.83 -11.27 -2.83
N HIS A 234 0.71 -10.04 -2.33
CA HIS A 234 -0.07 -8.98 -2.96
C HIS A 234 0.58 -8.48 -4.26
N GLU A 235 1.91 -8.23 -4.29
CA GLU A 235 2.70 -7.99 -5.52
C GLU A 235 2.38 -9.08 -6.55
N ALA A 236 2.42 -10.36 -6.14
CA ALA A 236 2.13 -11.49 -7.01
C ALA A 236 0.67 -11.50 -7.50
N ALA A 237 -0.30 -11.06 -6.69
CA ALA A 237 -1.71 -10.95 -7.09
C ALA A 237 -1.90 -9.84 -8.14
N TYR A 238 -1.51 -8.61 -7.83
CA TYR A 238 -1.67 -7.48 -8.73
C TYR A 238 -0.82 -7.61 -10.01
N SER A 239 0.38 -8.18 -9.92
CA SER A 239 1.20 -8.51 -11.11
C SER A 239 0.54 -9.53 -12.02
N ARG A 240 -0.19 -10.52 -11.48
CA ARG A 240 -1.00 -11.44 -12.30
C ARG A 240 -2.14 -10.71 -13.00
N VAL A 241 -2.80 -9.75 -12.35
CA VAL A 241 -3.86 -8.94 -12.98
C VAL A 241 -3.28 -8.13 -14.13
N VAL A 242 -2.17 -7.41 -13.91
CA VAL A 242 -1.51 -6.61 -14.94
C VAL A 242 -1.04 -7.48 -16.11
N ALA A 243 -0.45 -8.66 -15.84
CA ALA A 243 -0.10 -9.63 -16.88
C ALA A 243 -1.33 -10.10 -17.67
N LYS A 244 -2.47 -10.34 -16.99
CA LYS A 244 -3.70 -10.76 -17.65
C LYS A 244 -4.37 -9.65 -18.46
N LEU A 245 -4.23 -8.38 -18.04
CA LEU A 245 -4.64 -7.22 -18.84
C LEU A 245 -3.76 -7.06 -20.10
N PHE A 246 -2.45 -7.35 -20.02
CA PHE A 246 -1.59 -7.41 -21.22
C PHE A 246 -2.01 -8.50 -22.22
N GLU A 247 -2.69 -9.58 -21.81
CA GLU A 247 -3.25 -10.57 -22.73
C GLU A 247 -4.54 -10.10 -23.43
N LEU A 248 -5.26 -9.11 -22.88
CA LEU A 248 -6.64 -8.76 -23.28
C LEU A 248 -6.77 -7.36 -23.91
N ASP A 249 -6.15 -6.34 -23.32
CA ASP A 249 -5.99 -4.99 -23.90
C ASP A 249 -4.52 -4.55 -23.68
N PRO A 250 -3.55 -5.19 -24.37
CA PRO A 250 -2.13 -4.85 -24.25
C PRO A 250 -1.87 -3.37 -24.53
N ASP A 251 -2.63 -2.82 -25.48
CA ASP A 251 -2.49 -1.47 -25.98
C ASP A 251 -2.82 -0.44 -24.90
N ALA A 252 -3.91 -0.64 -24.14
CA ALA A 252 -4.21 0.16 -22.96
C ALA A 252 -3.30 -0.15 -21.76
N THR A 253 -2.88 -1.40 -21.58
CA THR A 253 -2.04 -1.78 -20.44
C THR A 253 -0.63 -1.17 -20.55
N VAL A 254 -0.05 -1.10 -21.76
CA VAL A 254 1.22 -0.36 -22.02
C VAL A 254 1.05 1.12 -21.68
N ARG A 255 -0.04 1.76 -22.13
CA ARG A 255 -0.28 3.19 -21.87
C ARG A 255 -0.54 3.48 -20.39
N ALA A 256 -1.33 2.65 -19.71
CA ALA A 256 -1.55 2.74 -18.27
C ALA A 256 -0.25 2.56 -17.46
N MET A 257 0.65 1.69 -17.92
CA MET A 257 1.96 1.50 -17.31
C MET A 257 2.90 2.70 -17.53
N ALA A 258 2.82 3.36 -18.69
CA ALA A 258 3.66 4.53 -18.98
C ALA A 258 3.41 5.69 -18.00
N TYR A 259 2.16 5.90 -17.58
CA TYR A 259 1.76 6.96 -16.62
C TYR A 259 2.28 6.79 -15.18
N ILE A 260 3.03 5.73 -14.88
CA ILE A 260 3.70 5.54 -13.57
C ILE A 260 5.20 5.90 -13.66
N GLY A 261 5.75 6.08 -14.87
CA GLY A 261 7.13 6.50 -15.11
C GLY A 261 7.32 8.01 -15.36
N THR A 262 6.28 8.83 -15.13
CA THR A 262 6.21 10.26 -15.50
C THR A 262 5.88 11.16 -14.31
#